data_AF-A0A6A6HNC9-F1
#
_entry.id   AF-A0A6A6HNC9-F1
#
_cell.length_a   1.000
_cell.length_b   1.000
_cell.length_c   1.000
_cell.angle_alpha   90.00
_cell.angle_beta   90.00
_cell.angle_gamma   90.00
#
_symmetry.space_group_name_H-M   'P 1'
#
loop_
_entity.id
_entity.type
_entity.pdbx_description
1 polymer ?
#
loop_
_entity_poly.entity_id
_entity_poly.type
_entity_poly.pdbx_seq_one_letter_code
_entity_poly.pdbx_strand_id
1 'polypeptide(L)'
;MSIDQPQEGSLGAPNIRTKRDLTNLCEVEDYETGAFKRSTFTYVDDEDIVWFGQAPGVRKFDLTTEDLNRLLQRIPDEKIYPLKTASTSIVSKADRKKLYVKRPK
;
A
#
# COMPACT_ATOMS: atom_id res chain seq x y z
N MET A 1 26.35 -22.25 16.06
CA MET A 1 24.93 -21.86 16.11
C MET A 1 24.74 -20.84 15.01
N SER A 2 24.32 -21.33 13.84
CA SER A 2 24.09 -20.48 12.69
C SER A 2 22.78 -19.74 12.91
N ILE A 3 22.87 -18.42 13.00
CA ILE A 3 21.72 -17.53 12.97
C ILE A 3 21.04 -17.71 11.62
N ASP A 4 19.87 -18.34 11.63
CA ASP A 4 18.96 -18.36 10.49
C ASP A 4 18.65 -16.91 10.13
N GLN A 5 19.27 -16.41 9.06
CA GLN A 5 18.75 -15.28 8.32
C GLN A 5 17.34 -15.66 7.86
N PRO A 6 16.32 -14.81 8.08
CA PRO A 6 15.03 -15.06 7.46
C PRO A 6 15.28 -15.06 5.95
N GLN A 7 15.08 -16.24 5.34
CA GLN A 7 15.13 -16.39 3.90
C GLN A 7 14.16 -15.36 3.32
N GLU A 8 14.69 -14.44 2.50
CA GLU A 8 13.87 -13.65 1.61
C GLU A 8 13.10 -14.65 0.74
N GLY A 9 11.85 -14.89 1.13
CA GLY A 9 10.91 -15.63 0.31
C GLY A 9 10.96 -15.00 -1.08
N SER A 10 11.12 -15.85 -2.09
CA SER A 10 11.01 -15.46 -3.49
C SER A 10 9.60 -14.92 -3.71
N LEU A 11 9.42 -13.63 -3.47
CA LEU A 11 8.16 -12.91 -3.60
C LEU A 11 8.16 -12.32 -4.99
N GLY A 12 7.32 -12.90 -5.85
CA GLY A 12 7.26 -12.58 -7.27
C GLY A 12 7.15 -11.07 -7.50
N ALA A 13 7.87 -10.58 -8.51
CA ALA A 13 7.62 -9.26 -9.04
C ALA A 13 6.14 -9.13 -9.43
N PRO A 14 5.54 -7.92 -9.36
CA PRO A 14 4.19 -7.72 -9.83
C PRO A 14 4.08 -8.20 -11.28
N ASN A 15 2.95 -8.83 -11.62
CA ASN A 15 2.69 -9.39 -12.96
C ASN A 15 1.44 -8.76 -13.56
N ILE A 16 1.45 -7.44 -13.66
CA ILE A 16 0.37 -6.65 -14.24
C ILE A 16 0.34 -6.89 -15.76
N ARG A 17 -0.75 -7.50 -16.23
CA ARG A 17 -1.02 -7.75 -17.65
C ARG A 17 -1.93 -6.69 -18.25
N THR A 18 -2.80 -6.10 -17.42
CA THR A 18 -3.71 -5.03 -17.83
C THR A 18 -3.91 -4.02 -16.70
N LYS A 19 -4.37 -2.80 -17.04
CA LYS A 19 -4.76 -1.80 -16.02
C LYS A 19 -5.90 -2.25 -15.12
N ARG A 20 -6.67 -3.27 -15.51
CA ARG A 20 -7.77 -3.82 -14.69
C ARG A 20 -7.28 -4.71 -13.56
N ASP A 21 -6.02 -5.14 -13.62
CA ASP A 21 -5.42 -5.95 -12.57
C ASP A 21 -5.10 -5.08 -11.34
N LEU A 22 -5.01 -3.75 -11.52
CA LEU A 22 -4.80 -2.80 -10.44
C LEU A 22 -6.03 -2.73 -9.53
N THR A 23 -5.80 -2.77 -8.22
CA THR A 23 -6.83 -2.51 -7.20
C THR A 23 -7.31 -1.06 -7.28
N ASN A 24 -6.42 -0.12 -7.60
CA ASN A 24 -6.78 1.28 -7.76
C ASN A 24 -5.82 2.00 -8.73
N LEU A 25 -6.35 2.99 -9.45
CA LEU A 25 -5.62 3.87 -10.36
C LEU A 25 -6.22 5.27 -10.30
N CYS A 26 -5.44 6.25 -9.82
CA CYS A 26 -5.88 7.62 -9.61
C CYS A 26 -4.88 8.63 -10.19
N GLU A 27 -5.37 9.82 -10.54
CA GLU A 27 -4.53 10.99 -10.80
C GLU A 27 -4.55 11.90 -9.59
N VAL A 28 -3.40 12.49 -9.28
CA VAL A 28 -3.22 13.46 -8.22
C VAL A 28 -3.01 14.83 -8.85
N GLU A 29 -3.84 15.77 -8.45
CA GLU A 29 -3.81 17.16 -8.89
C GLU A 29 -3.35 18.07 -7.75
N ASP A 30 -2.81 19.22 -8.12
CA ASP A 30 -2.60 20.32 -7.21
C ASP A 30 -3.95 20.85 -6.71
N TYR A 31 -4.12 20.95 -5.39
CA TYR A 31 -5.40 21.37 -4.81
C TYR A 31 -5.76 22.82 -5.16
N GLU A 32 -4.77 23.72 -5.25
CA GLU A 32 -5.01 25.15 -5.51
C GLU A 32 -5.22 25.43 -7.01
N THR A 33 -4.41 24.81 -7.85
CA THR A 33 -4.35 25.13 -9.30
C THR A 33 -5.08 24.12 -10.18
N GLY A 34 -5.43 22.94 -9.66
CA GLY A 34 -5.94 21.81 -10.46
C GLY A 34 -4.89 21.21 -11.40
N ALA A 35 -3.63 21.65 -11.33
CA ALA A 35 -2.57 21.17 -12.20
C ALA A 35 -2.24 19.71 -11.88
N PHE A 36 -2.17 18.87 -12.91
CA PHE A 36 -1.79 17.47 -12.75
C PHE A 36 -0.35 17.32 -12.22
N LYS A 37 -0.17 16.44 -11.24
CA LYS A 37 1.13 16.15 -10.63
C LYS A 37 1.66 14.78 -11.01
N ARG A 38 0.84 13.74 -10.80
CA ARG A 38 1.25 12.34 -10.95
C ARG A 38 0.06 11.41 -11.05
N SER A 39 0.29 10.23 -11.60
CA SER A 39 -0.60 9.09 -11.42
C SER A 39 -0.12 8.21 -10.28
N THR A 40 -1.05 7.63 -9.52
CA THR A 40 -0.78 6.67 -8.44
C THR A 40 -1.60 5.42 -8.65
N PHE A 41 -1.04 4.27 -8.31
CA PHE A 41 -1.69 2.97 -8.49
C PHE A 41 -1.33 2.02 -7.37
N THR A 42 -2.27 1.13 -7.07
CA THR A 42 -2.12 0.08 -6.07
C THR A 42 -2.50 -1.26 -6.65
N TYR A 43 -1.84 -2.30 -6.17
CA TYR A 43 -2.12 -3.69 -6.51
C TYR A 43 -2.04 -4.52 -5.22
N VAL A 44 -2.98 -5.44 -5.07
CA VAL A 44 -2.98 -6.46 -4.01
C VAL A 44 -2.95 -7.78 -4.75
N ASP A 45 -1.92 -8.59 -4.50
CA ASP A 45 -1.79 -9.90 -5.13
C ASP A 45 -2.60 -10.98 -4.39
N ASP A 46 -2.54 -12.20 -4.93
CA ASP A 46 -3.25 -13.36 -4.39
C ASP A 46 -2.75 -13.79 -3.01
N GLU A 47 -1.61 -13.28 -2.54
CA GLU A 47 -1.04 -13.51 -1.21
C GLU A 47 -1.38 -12.36 -0.23
N ASP A 48 -2.32 -11.49 -0.58
CA ASP A 48 -2.70 -10.28 0.16
C ASP A 48 -1.55 -9.28 0.36
N ILE A 49 -0.49 -9.36 -0.45
CA ILE A 49 0.62 -8.42 -0.36
C ILE A 49 0.25 -7.13 -1.08
N VAL A 50 0.47 -6.01 -0.39
CA VAL A 50 0.16 -4.68 -0.92
C VAL A 50 1.35 -4.10 -1.68
N TRP A 51 1.08 -3.63 -2.88
CA TRP A 51 2.01 -2.94 -3.75
C TRP A 51 1.51 -1.53 -4.05
N PHE A 52 2.42 -0.56 -4.08
CA PHE A 52 2.14 0.83 -4.41
C PHE A 52 3.14 1.37 -5.43
N GLY A 53 2.64 2.12 -6.40
CA GLY A 53 3.45 2.79 -7.39
C GLY A 53 2.94 4.20 -7.70
N GLN A 54 3.85 5.02 -8.21
CA GLN A 54 3.54 6.37 -8.69
C GLN A 54 4.36 6.72 -9.92
N ALA A 55 3.78 7.53 -10.81
CA ALA A 55 4.43 8.02 -12.01
C ALA A 55 4.26 9.55 -12.09
N PRO A 56 5.28 10.32 -11.67
CA PRO A 56 5.30 11.77 -11.81
C PRO A 56 5.23 12.20 -13.28
N GLY A 57 4.38 13.18 -13.61
CA GLY A 57 4.29 13.71 -14.98
C GLY A 57 3.65 12.77 -16.03
N VAL A 58 3.33 11.52 -15.69
CA VAL A 58 2.69 10.57 -16.61
C VAL A 58 1.22 10.40 -16.26
N ARG A 59 0.34 10.75 -17.19
CA ARG A 59 -1.12 10.61 -17.04
C ARG A 59 -1.52 9.13 -16.99
N LYS A 60 -2.65 8.83 -16.34
CA LYS A 60 -3.10 7.45 -16.15
C LYS A 60 -3.37 6.73 -17.47
N PHE A 61 -3.75 7.48 -18.51
CA PHE A 61 -4.01 6.95 -19.84
C PHE A 61 -2.73 6.48 -20.52
N ASP A 62 -1.62 7.19 -20.31
CA ASP A 62 -0.34 6.94 -20.97
C ASP A 62 0.50 5.85 -20.28
N LEU A 63 0.13 5.45 -19.06
CA LEU A 63 0.80 4.34 -18.36
C LEU A 63 0.75 3.04 -19.16
N THR A 64 1.90 2.40 -19.34
CA THR A 64 2.01 1.07 -19.93
C THR A 64 2.08 -0.01 -18.85
N THR A 65 1.83 -1.27 -19.20
CA THR A 65 2.01 -2.40 -18.27
C THR A 65 3.46 -2.56 -17.83
N GLU A 66 4.42 -2.22 -18.70
CA GLU A 66 5.84 -2.18 -18.35
C GLU A 66 6.12 -1.12 -17.27
N ASP A 67 5.54 0.08 -17.40
CA ASP A 67 5.65 1.11 -16.36
C ASP A 67 5.07 0.62 -15.03
N LEU A 68 3.90 -0.02 -15.06
CA LEU A 68 3.24 -0.53 -13.85
C LEU A 68 4.10 -1.59 -13.14
N ASN A 69 4.61 -2.57 -13.87
CA ASN A 69 5.46 -3.62 -13.30
C ASN A 69 6.79 -3.08 -12.78
N ARG A 70 7.35 -2.06 -13.43
CA ARG A 70 8.60 -1.42 -12.99
C ARG A 70 8.43 -0.55 -11.75
N LEU A 71 7.30 0.17 -11.65
CA LEU A 71 7.10 1.21 -10.64
C LEU A 71 6.33 0.74 -9.40
N LEU A 72 5.67 -0.41 -9.45
CA LEU A 72 5.05 -1.03 -8.29
C LEU A 72 6.15 -1.53 -7.32
N GLN A 73 6.05 -1.06 -6.08
CA GLN A 73 6.94 -1.48 -4.99
C GLN A 73 6.11 -2.09 -3.87
N ARG A 74 6.59 -3.23 -3.35
CA ARG A 74 5.98 -3.89 -2.21
C ARG A 74 6.02 -2.98 -0.99
N ILE A 75 4.91 -2.89 -0.28
CA ILE A 75 4.82 -2.25 1.03
C ILE A 75 4.84 -3.36 2.09
N PRO A 76 5.86 -3.41 2.97
CA PRO A 76 5.87 -4.34 4.10
C PRO A 76 4.73 -4.05 5.07
N ASP A 77 4.18 -5.12 5.67
CA ASP A 77 3.09 -5.03 6.64
C ASP A 77 3.44 -4.13 7.82
N GLU A 78 4.69 -4.12 8.29
CA GLU A 78 5.12 -3.31 9.44
C GLU A 78 5.02 -1.81 9.16
N LYS A 79 4.98 -1.41 7.88
CA LYS A 79 4.78 -0.01 7.46
C LYS A 79 3.29 0.36 7.44
N ILE A 80 2.40 -0.60 7.23
CA ILE A 80 0.94 -0.40 7.20
C ILE A 80 0.37 -0.57 8.62
N TYR A 81 0.81 -1.61 9.32
CA TYR A 81 0.44 -2.01 10.66
C TYR A 81 1.66 -1.92 11.57
N PRO A 82 1.98 -0.71 12.09
CA PRO A 82 3.16 -0.52 12.91
C PRO A 82 3.11 -1.40 14.15
N LEU A 83 4.27 -1.96 14.50
CA LEU A 83 4.44 -2.71 15.75
C LEU A 83 4.12 -1.81 16.94
N LYS A 84 3.56 -2.43 17.99
CA LYS A 84 3.24 -1.73 19.23
C LYS A 84 4.52 -1.15 19.84
N THR A 85 4.55 0.16 20.03
CA THR A 85 5.62 0.83 20.76
C THR A 85 5.31 0.83 22.26
N ALA A 86 6.33 1.01 23.10
CA ALA A 86 6.15 1.17 24.54
C ALA A 86 5.25 2.36 24.92
N SER A 87 5.09 3.35 24.03
CA SER A 87 4.21 4.50 24.20
C SER A 87 2.75 4.24 23.81
N THR A 88 2.44 3.07 23.23
CA THR A 88 1.06 2.73 22.85
C THR A 88 0.29 2.17 24.04
N SER A 89 -0.54 2.99 24.67
CA SER A 89 -1.39 2.59 25.79
C SER A 89 -2.58 1.74 25.35
N ILE A 90 -2.75 0.57 25.97
CA ILE A 90 -3.90 -0.31 25.74
C ILE A 90 -4.99 0.05 26.74
N VAL A 91 -6.18 0.39 26.24
CA VAL A 91 -7.34 0.68 27.09
C VAL A 91 -7.77 -0.57 27.86
N SER A 92 -8.00 -0.43 29.17
CA SER A 92 -8.46 -1.53 30.01
C SER A 92 -9.87 -2.01 29.62
N LYS A 93 -10.19 -3.28 29.88
CA LYS A 93 -11.55 -3.81 29.63
C LYS A 93 -12.64 -3.07 30.42
N ALA A 94 -12.31 -2.56 31.61
CA ALA A 94 -13.25 -1.83 32.46
C ALA A 94 -13.59 -0.46 31.85
N ASP A 95 -12.58 0.26 31.36
CA ASP A 95 -12.75 1.58 30.78
C ASP A 95 -13.41 1.53 29.40
N ARG A 96 -13.21 0.44 28.65
CA ARG A 96 -13.83 0.23 27.33
C ARG A 96 -15.37 0.31 27.36
N LYS A 97 -16.01 -0.01 28.50
CA LYS A 97 -17.48 0.09 28.64
C LYS A 97 -17.99 1.55 28.63
N LYS A 98 -17.11 2.52 28.91
CA LYS A 98 -17.42 3.95 28.95
C LYS A 98 -17.09 4.67 27.64
N LEU A 99 -16.58 3.94 26.64
CA LEU A 99 -16.08 4.49 25.38
C LEU A 99 -16.87 3.90 24.20
N TYR A 100 -17.08 4.72 23.18
CA TYR A 100 -17.63 4.26 21.92
C TYR A 100 -16.49 3.79 21.01
N VAL A 101 -16.50 2.50 20.65
CA VAL A 101 -15.54 1.94 19.68
C VAL A 101 -16.15 2.03 18.29
N LYS A 102 -15.61 2.93 17.45
CA LYS A 102 -15.99 3.01 16.04
C LYS A 102 -15.62 1.69 15.33
N ARG A 103 -16.60 1.05 14.70
CA ARG A 103 -16.44 -0.18 13.90
C ARG A 103 -17.11 0.01 12.55
N PRO A 104 -16.70 -0.72 11.50
CA PRO A 104 -17.51 -0.88 10.29
C PRO A 104 -18.93 -1.35 10.67
N LYS A 105 -19.95 -0.88 9.96
CA LYS A 105 -21.33 -1.38 10.07
C LYS A 105 -21.55 -2.51 9.08
#